data_AF-A0A108T1I5-F1
#
_entry.id   AF-A0A108T1I5-F1
#
_cell.length_a   1.000
_cell.length_b   1.000
_cell.length_c   1.000
_cell.angle_alpha   90.00
_cell.angle_beta   90.00
_cell.angle_gamma   90.00
#
_symmetry.space_group_name_H-M   'P 1'
#
loop_
_entity.id
_entity.type
_entity.pdbx_description
1 polymer ?
#
loop_
_entity_poly.entity_id
_entity_poly.type
_entity_poly.pdbx_seq_one_letter_code
_entity_poly.pdbx_strand_id
1 'polypeptide(L)' 'MEKVSKEQYEFALIRIEELLPLVNDNTPANDKNAVELSVISDIVIAYEREHYPIEQHL' A
#
# COMPACT_ATOMS: atom_id res chain seq x y z
N MET A 1 -13.03 -9.93 4.37
CA MET A 1 -12.39 -8.60 4.30
C MET A 1 -13.41 -7.66 3.69
N GLU A 2 -13.66 -6.53 4.33
CA GLU A 2 -14.46 -5.47 3.69
C GLU A 2 -13.74 -5.02 2.41
N LYS A 3 -14.51 -4.69 1.36
CA LYS A 3 -13.94 -4.16 0.12
C LYS A 3 -13.32 -2.80 0.39
N VAL A 4 -12.12 -2.57 -0.14
CA VAL A 4 -11.48 -1.25 -0.11
C VAL A 4 -12.26 -0.31 -1.02
N SER A 5 -12.67 0.85 -0.50
CA SER A 5 -13.32 1.88 -1.31
C SER A 5 -12.31 2.63 -2.17
N LYS A 6 -12.79 3.30 -3.23
CA LYS A 6 -11.92 4.13 -4.08
C LYS A 6 -11.27 5.28 -3.28
N GLU A 7 -11.98 5.86 -2.34
CA GLU A 7 -11.48 6.93 -1.47
C GLU A 7 -10.37 6.42 -0.53
N GLN A 8 -10.53 5.20 0.02
CA GLN A 8 -9.48 4.55 0.82
C GLN A 8 -8.24 4.26 -0.01
N TYR A 9 -8.41 3.82 -1.25
CA TYR A 9 -7.33 3.60 -2.21
C TYR A 9 -6.59 4.90 -2.55
N GLU A 10 -7.31 5.97 -2.91
CA GLU A 10 -6.71 7.28 -3.22
C GLU A 10 -5.97 7.88 -2.02
N PHE A 11 -6.54 7.76 -0.82
CA PHE A 11 -5.85 8.15 0.41
C PHE A 11 -4.57 7.33 0.64
N ALA A 12 -4.65 6.01 0.45
CA ALA A 12 -3.51 5.12 0.64
C ALA A 12 -2.35 5.45 -0.31
N LEU A 13 -2.64 5.76 -1.58
CA LEU A 13 -1.63 6.21 -2.54
C LEU A 13 -0.90 7.46 -2.05
N ILE A 14 -1.63 8.49 -1.62
CA ILE A 14 -1.02 9.74 -1.11
C ILE A 14 -0.15 9.44 0.11
N ARG A 15 -0.65 8.60 1.03
CA ARG A 15 0.07 8.28 2.25
C ARG A 15 1.35 7.47 2.00
N ILE A 16 1.37 6.61 0.98
CA ILE A 16 2.59 5.91 0.56
C ILE A 16 3.64 6.92 0.11
N GLU A 17 3.29 7.87 -0.75
CA GLU A 17 4.22 8.91 -1.23
C GLU A 17 4.82 9.73 -0.08
N GLU A 18 4.05 10.00 0.97
CA GLU A 18 4.54 10.67 2.18
C GLU A 18 5.49 9.80 3.03
N LEU A 19 5.29 8.48 3.06
CA LEU A 19 6.06 7.54 3.87
C LEU A 19 7.35 7.08 3.20
N LEU A 20 7.36 6.97 1.86
CA LEU A 20 8.53 6.56 1.08
C LEU A 20 9.84 7.29 1.45
N PRO A 21 9.89 8.63 1.59
CA PRO A 21 11.14 9.31 1.97
C PRO A 21 11.56 9.07 3.44
N LEU A 22 10.68 8.50 4.27
CA LEU A 22 10.93 8.27 5.70
C LEU A 22 11.46 6.86 6.00
N VAL A 23 11.46 5.98 5.00
CA VAL A 23 11.96 4.61 5.11
C VAL A 23 13.05 4.34 4.07
N ASN A 24 13.99 3.46 4.40
CA ASN A 24 15.01 2.97 3.49
C ASN A 24 15.42 1.54 3.87
N ASP A 25 16.37 0.97 3.14
CA ASP A 25 16.83 -0.41 3.33
C ASP A 25 17.39 -0.71 4.73
N ASN A 26 17.78 0.31 5.49
CA ASN A 26 18.30 0.16 6.86
C ASN A 26 17.21 0.41 7.93
N THR A 27 16.01 0.83 7.55
CA THR A 27 14.91 1.06 8.49
C THR A 27 14.46 -0.28 9.08
N PRO A 28 14.48 -0.46 10.42
CA PRO A 28 14.01 -1.69 11.05
C PRO A 28 12.55 -1.98 10.71
N ALA A 29 12.20 -3.25 10.55
CA ALA A 29 10.82 -3.65 10.23
C ALA A 29 9.78 -3.29 11.31
N ASN A 30 10.23 -3.02 12.55
CA ASN A 30 9.38 -2.56 13.64
C ASN A 30 9.36 -1.03 13.80
N ASP A 31 10.06 -0.30 12.93
CA ASP A 31 9.92 1.15 12.87
C ASP A 31 8.48 1.51 12.50
N LYS A 32 7.93 2.53 13.18
CA LYS A 32 6.53 2.93 13.00
C LYS A 32 6.20 3.27 11.54
N ASN A 33 7.12 3.90 10.80
CA ASN A 33 6.88 4.32 9.42
C ASN A 33 6.93 3.11 8.48
N ALA A 34 7.80 2.14 8.75
CA ALA A 34 7.87 0.89 7.99
C ALA A 34 6.62 0.02 8.20
N VAL A 35 6.16 -0.08 9.45
CA VAL A 35 4.90 -0.79 9.78
C VAL A 35 3.71 -0.10 9.12
N GLU A 36 3.62 1.22 9.21
CA GLU A 36 2.53 1.98 8.57
C GLU A 36 2.55 1.81 7.05
N LEU A 37 3.73 1.92 6.42
CA LEU A 37 3.87 1.75 4.97
C LEU A 37 3.40 0.36 4.53
N SER A 38 3.70 -0.69 5.29
CA SER A 38 3.24 -2.05 4.99
C SER A 38 1.71 -2.13 5.03
N VAL A 39 1.08 -1.61 6.09
CA VAL A 39 -0.38 -1.65 6.24
C VAL A 39 -1.10 -0.85 5.16
N ILE A 40 -0.60 0.34 4.82
CA ILE A 40 -1.18 1.16 3.76
C ILE A 40 -0.98 0.50 2.38
N SER A 41 0.17 -0.15 2.16
CA SER A 41 0.42 -0.89 0.91
C SER A 41 -0.57 -2.04 0.71
N ASP A 42 -0.97 -2.73 1.78
CA ASP A 42 -1.98 -3.79 1.70
C ASP A 42 -3.35 -3.27 1.22
N ILE A 43 -3.70 -2.01 1.52
CA ILE A 43 -4.93 -1.36 1.04
C ILE A 43 -4.87 -1.18 -0.48
N VAL A 44 -3.74 -0.67 -0.99
CA VAL A 44 -3.51 -0.47 -2.43
C VAL A 44 -3.56 -1.82 -3.16
N ILE A 45 -2.83 -2.82 -2.67
CA ILE A 45 -2.80 -4.17 -3.25
C ILE A 45 -4.19 -4.79 -3.30
N ALA A 46 -4.99 -4.66 -2.24
CA ALA A 46 -6.34 -5.21 -2.21
C ALA A 46 -7.25 -4.58 -3.27
N TYR A 47 -7.20 -3.25 -3.44
CA TYR A 47 -7.97 -2.54 -4.45
C TYR A 47 -7.50 -2.89 -5.87
N GLU A 48 -6.19 -2.90 -6.12
CA GLU A 48 -5.63 -3.20 -7.45
C GLU A 48 -5.93 -4.64 -7.89
N ARG A 49 -5.88 -5.62 -6.98
CA ARG A 49 -6.26 -7.00 -7.31
C ARG A 49 -7.71 -7.13 -7.77
N GLU A 50 -8.60 -6.30 -7.23
CA GLU A 50 -10.02 -6.32 -7.59
C GLU A 50 -10.29 -5.54 -8.90
N HIS A 51 -9.63 -4.39 -9.08
CA HIS A 51 -9.97 -3.43 -10.14
C HIS A 51 -9.00 -3.41 -11.32
N TYR A 52 -7.76 -3.85 -11.13
CA TYR A 52 -6.68 -3.89 -12.12
C TYR A 52 -5.96 -5.25 -12.10
N PRO A 53 -6.68 -6.37 -12.29
CA PRO A 53 -6.06 -7.69 -12.27
C PRO A 53 -5.01 -7.78 -13.38
N ILE A 54 -3.77 -8.15 -13.01
CA ILE A 54 -2.72 -8.40 -13.99
C ILE A 54 -3.12 -9.65 -14.76
N GLU A 55 -3.47 -9.50 -16.03
CA GLU A 55 -3.64 -10.64 -16.93
C GLU A 55 -2.30 -11.38 -17.02
N GLN A 56 -2.21 -12.57 -16.43
CA GLN A 56 -1.11 -13.48 -16.72
C GLN A 56 -1.23 -13.90 -18.19
N HIS A 57 -0.51 -13.21 -19.08
CA HIS A 57 -0.25 -13.75 -20.41
C HIS A 57 0.59 -15.01 -20.21
N LEU A 58 -0.07 -16.16 -20.42
CA LEU A 58 0.51 -17.51 -20.46
C LEU A 58 1.40 -17.70 -21.69
#